data_AF-A0A2N1TR87-F1
#
_entry.id   AF-A0A2N1TR87-F1
#
_cell.length_a   1.000
_cell.length_b   1.000
_cell.length_c   1.000
_cell.angle_alpha   90.00
_cell.angle_beta   90.00
_cell.angle_gamma   90.00
#
_symmetry.space_group_name_H-M   'P 1'
#
loop_
_entity.id
_entity.type
_entity.pdbx_description
1 polymer ?
#
loop_
_entity_poly.entity_id
_entity_poly.type
_entity_poly.pdbx_seq_one_letter_code
_entity_poly.pdbx_strand_id
1 'polypeptide(L)'
;SLTEGFGSILTDDTAQEYEAEMHEKIMISPYLVLAYLGKGDFAGAIVERNRTINKINQYIEVKEERSYLENPFARLLAAILYEMENKPDDARIEYRKMKWDAESARLEQKRQSTDLAILIDTGLAPHKYQVKWGPLPVVSKDTTIQLGFAYASYAPTVSAVSQVAVSLDGNPAGAAGLLYDLENTVLAQYEKDKAAIITKMVSRMTAKAATQVSAHAAADRVAKDNPLAGFLLKSLVNIGSAVWIAVEQADLRSWSTLPGKINYLRINGLDPGEHRIKIDYGSGVQEKTVKLEKDKIGIAYFSFAK
;
A
#
# COMPACT_ATOMS: atom_id res chain seq x y z
N SER A 1 23.65 28.20 -1.51
CA SER A 1 24.72 27.40 -2.11
C SER A 1 24.10 26.60 -3.25
N LEU A 2 24.38 26.97 -4.50
CA LEU A 2 23.73 26.40 -5.71
C LEU A 2 24.24 25.00 -6.09
N THR A 3 25.19 24.45 -5.32
CA THR A 3 25.78 23.12 -5.52
C THR A 3 24.98 21.98 -4.90
N GLU A 4 24.10 22.23 -3.93
CA GLU A 4 23.29 21.16 -3.29
C GLU A 4 22.06 20.75 -4.12
N GLY A 5 21.54 21.65 -4.97
CA GLY A 5 20.35 21.37 -5.80
C GLY A 5 20.63 20.61 -7.11
N PHE A 6 21.89 20.54 -7.55
CA PHE A 6 22.28 19.89 -8.82
C PHE A 6 22.84 18.47 -8.64
N GLY A 7 23.14 18.05 -7.41
CA GLY A 7 23.67 16.72 -7.11
C GLY A 7 22.61 15.61 -7.16
N SER A 8 21.35 15.88 -6.84
CA SER A 8 20.31 14.83 -6.74
C SER A 8 19.85 14.27 -8.09
N ILE A 9 20.12 14.97 -9.19
CA ILE A 9 19.86 14.50 -10.56
C ILE A 9 20.94 13.50 -11.01
N LEU A 10 22.05 13.40 -10.27
CA LEU A 10 23.24 12.60 -10.61
C LEU A 10 23.45 11.36 -9.73
N THR A 11 22.65 11.14 -8.68
CA THR A 11 22.81 10.03 -7.73
C THR A 11 21.92 8.83 -8.08
N ASP A 12 22.45 7.63 -7.88
CA ASP A 12 21.76 6.33 -7.92
C ASP A 12 20.41 6.38 -7.16
N ASP A 13 19.37 5.71 -7.68
CA ASP A 13 18.08 5.57 -7.00
C ASP A 13 18.24 4.95 -5.60
N THR A 14 19.24 4.08 -5.43
CA THR A 14 19.56 3.46 -4.15
C THR A 14 20.22 4.42 -3.15
N ALA A 15 20.80 5.52 -3.61
CA ALA A 15 21.44 6.53 -2.77
C ALA A 15 20.47 7.56 -2.18
N GLN A 16 19.22 7.62 -2.68
CA GLN A 16 18.18 8.48 -2.14
C GLN A 16 17.50 7.85 -0.91
N GLU A 17 16.98 8.72 -0.02
CA GLU A 17 16.09 8.28 1.05
C GLU A 17 14.89 7.55 0.46
N TYR A 18 14.51 6.46 1.11
CA TYR A 18 13.41 5.63 0.65
C TYR A 18 12.09 6.42 0.73
N GLU A 19 11.44 6.61 -0.41
CA GLU A 19 10.11 7.20 -0.46
C GLU A 19 9.03 6.10 -0.43
N ALA A 20 8.28 6.04 0.68
CA ALA A 20 7.17 5.12 0.80
C ALA A 20 6.10 5.38 -0.27
N GLU A 21 5.58 4.30 -0.84
CA GLU A 21 4.51 4.34 -1.83
C GLU A 21 3.17 4.69 -1.19
N MET A 22 2.18 5.07 -2.02
CA MET A 22 0.90 5.59 -1.50
C MET A 22 0.17 4.54 -0.66
N HIS A 23 0.09 3.28 -1.12
CA HIS A 23 -0.48 2.17 -0.36
C HIS A 23 0.22 1.97 1.00
N GLU A 24 1.53 2.16 1.09
CA GLU A 24 2.26 2.02 2.37
C GLU A 24 1.92 3.19 3.30
N LYS A 25 1.96 4.42 2.77
CA LYS A 25 1.65 5.66 3.51
C LYS A 25 0.28 5.61 4.20
N ILE A 26 -0.72 5.00 3.54
CA ILE A 26 -2.08 4.84 4.09
C ILE A 26 -2.22 3.66 5.06
N MET A 27 -1.31 2.68 5.05
CA MET A 27 -1.32 1.54 5.98
C MET A 27 -0.61 1.83 7.31
N ILE A 28 0.32 2.80 7.36
CA ILE A 28 1.10 3.12 8.56
C ILE A 28 0.20 3.41 9.78
N SER A 29 -0.69 4.40 9.66
CA SER A 29 -1.49 4.86 10.81
C SER A 29 -2.50 3.80 11.30
N PRO A 30 -3.20 3.04 10.43
CA PRO A 30 -4.01 1.89 10.86
C PRO A 30 -3.25 0.84 11.67
N TYR A 31 -2.00 0.50 11.30
CA TYR A 31 -1.20 -0.42 12.11
C TYR A 31 -0.70 0.21 13.41
N LEU A 32 -0.41 1.51 13.42
CA LEU A 32 -0.08 2.20 14.67
C LEU A 32 -1.28 2.23 15.63
N VAL A 33 -2.52 2.33 15.13
CA VAL A 33 -3.74 2.16 15.94
C VAL A 33 -3.70 0.82 16.68
N LEU A 34 -3.47 -0.29 15.96
CA LEU A 34 -3.36 -1.62 16.57
C LEU A 34 -2.21 -1.71 17.58
N ALA A 35 -1.06 -1.11 17.29
CA ALA A 35 0.09 -1.10 18.18
C ALA A 35 -0.18 -0.32 19.48
N TYR A 36 -0.83 0.84 19.40
CA TYR A 36 -1.21 1.64 20.57
C TYR A 36 -2.28 0.94 21.41
N LEU A 37 -3.30 0.36 20.76
CA LEU A 37 -4.31 -0.46 21.44
C LEU A 37 -3.67 -1.65 22.18
N GLY A 38 -2.72 -2.35 21.55
CA GLY A 38 -2.00 -3.46 22.17
C GLY A 38 -1.15 -3.06 23.39
N LYS A 39 -0.79 -1.77 23.50
CA LYS A 39 -0.12 -1.19 24.67
C LYS A 39 -1.09 -0.64 25.73
N GLY A 40 -2.40 -0.67 25.47
CA GLY A 40 -3.40 -0.02 26.30
C GLY A 40 -3.43 1.51 26.18
N ASP A 41 -2.74 2.09 25.19
CA ASP A 41 -2.71 3.53 24.94
C ASP A 41 -3.84 3.93 23.98
N PHE A 42 -5.03 4.08 24.54
CA PHE A 42 -6.20 4.48 23.76
C PHE A 42 -6.10 5.90 23.19
N ALA A 43 -5.42 6.81 23.88
CA ALA A 43 -5.23 8.18 23.42
C ALA A 43 -4.32 8.24 22.18
N GLY A 44 -3.21 7.48 22.19
CA GLY A 44 -2.34 7.31 21.03
C GLY A 44 -3.07 6.70 19.83
N ALA A 45 -3.93 5.70 20.09
CA ALA A 45 -4.75 5.09 19.05
C ALA A 45 -5.72 6.10 18.40
N ILE A 46 -6.35 6.99 19.19
CA ILE A 46 -7.21 8.06 18.69
C ILE A 46 -6.44 9.05 17.78
N VAL A 47 -5.21 9.42 18.16
CA VAL A 47 -4.37 10.30 17.35
C VAL A 47 -4.10 9.67 15.98
N GLU A 48 -3.75 8.38 15.95
CA GLU A 48 -3.48 7.67 14.70
C GLU A 48 -4.73 7.46 13.86
N ARG A 49 -5.89 7.21 14.46
CA ARG A 49 -7.15 7.23 13.72
C ARG A 49 -7.38 8.57 13.03
N ASN A 50 -7.19 9.68 13.73
CA ASN A 50 -7.42 11.00 13.13
C ASN A 50 -6.44 11.25 11.97
N ARG A 51 -5.18 10.78 12.09
CA ARG A 51 -4.20 10.78 10.99
C ARG A 51 -4.67 9.93 9.80
N THR A 52 -5.22 8.74 10.06
CA THR A 52 -5.83 7.87 9.05
C THR A 52 -6.94 8.58 8.29
N ILE A 53 -7.92 9.16 9.00
CA ILE A 53 -9.05 9.87 8.38
C ILE A 53 -8.56 11.05 7.54
N ASN A 54 -7.61 11.84 8.06
CA ASN A 54 -7.03 12.95 7.30
C ASN A 54 -6.33 12.48 6.02
N LYS A 55 -5.56 11.37 6.07
CA LYS A 55 -4.90 10.79 4.89
C LYS A 55 -5.90 10.26 3.88
N ILE A 56 -6.93 9.53 4.32
CA ILE A 56 -8.00 9.03 3.44
C ILE A 56 -8.70 10.19 2.74
N ASN A 57 -9.07 11.24 3.49
CA ASN A 57 -9.71 12.42 2.91
C ASN A 57 -8.80 13.09 1.86
N GLN A 58 -7.55 13.38 2.22
CA GLN A 58 -6.60 14.10 1.36
C GLN A 58 -6.20 13.31 0.11
N TYR A 59 -6.02 12.00 0.23
CA TYR A 59 -5.47 11.18 -0.84
C TYR A 59 -6.50 10.41 -1.64
N ILE A 60 -7.68 10.11 -1.08
CA ILE A 60 -8.67 9.23 -1.68
C ILE A 60 -9.96 9.99 -1.95
N GLU A 61 -10.61 10.54 -0.92
CA GLU A 61 -11.96 11.11 -1.06
C GLU A 61 -11.98 12.40 -1.92
N VAL A 62 -10.93 13.23 -1.83
CA VAL A 62 -10.81 14.45 -2.65
C VAL A 62 -10.38 14.15 -4.09
N LYS A 63 -9.86 12.95 -4.37
CA LYS A 63 -9.28 12.58 -5.67
C LYS A 63 -9.89 11.27 -6.16
N GLU A 64 -11.01 11.36 -6.88
CA GLU A 64 -11.75 10.20 -7.39
C GLU A 64 -10.87 9.21 -8.19
N GLU A 65 -9.87 9.73 -8.92
CA GLU A 65 -8.88 8.92 -9.63
C GLU A 65 -8.08 7.97 -8.71
N ARG A 66 -8.06 8.22 -7.40
CA ARG A 66 -7.34 7.46 -6.37
C ARG A 66 -8.27 6.56 -5.55
N SER A 67 -9.53 6.41 -5.96
CA SER A 67 -10.48 5.47 -5.34
C SER A 67 -9.97 4.03 -5.27
N TYR A 68 -9.04 3.62 -6.13
CA TYR A 68 -8.37 2.31 -6.07
C TYR A 68 -7.52 2.11 -4.80
N LEU A 69 -7.18 3.18 -4.07
CA LEU A 69 -6.48 3.16 -2.77
C LEU A 69 -7.44 3.08 -1.58
N GLU A 70 -8.75 2.93 -1.82
CA GLU A 70 -9.75 2.77 -0.76
C GLU A 70 -9.33 1.67 0.22
N ASN A 71 -9.48 1.95 1.52
CA ASN A 71 -8.89 1.15 2.58
C ASN A 71 -9.94 0.76 3.62
N PRO A 72 -10.68 -0.34 3.37
CA PRO A 72 -11.69 -0.86 4.28
C PRO A 72 -11.15 -1.17 5.68
N PHE A 73 -9.89 -1.60 5.79
CA PHE A 73 -9.24 -1.88 7.06
C PHE A 73 -9.09 -0.62 7.92
N ALA A 74 -8.62 0.46 7.30
CA ALA A 74 -8.47 1.75 7.95
C ALA A 74 -9.81 2.34 8.40
N ARG A 75 -10.85 2.25 7.55
CA ARG A 75 -12.21 2.71 7.88
C ARG A 75 -12.85 1.89 9.00
N LEU A 76 -12.70 0.57 8.97
CA LEU A 76 -13.21 -0.30 10.01
C LEU A 76 -12.58 0.00 11.38
N LEU A 77 -11.25 0.16 11.43
CA LEU A 77 -10.56 0.55 12.67
C LEU A 77 -11.04 1.90 13.17
N ALA A 78 -11.24 2.87 12.28
CA ALA A 78 -11.80 4.16 12.67
C ALA A 78 -13.20 4.03 13.26
N ALA A 79 -14.08 3.26 12.60
CA ALA A 79 -15.44 3.00 13.07
C ALA A 79 -15.47 2.35 14.46
N ILE A 80 -14.67 1.30 14.67
CA ILE A 80 -14.56 0.61 15.97
C ILE A 80 -14.05 1.57 17.06
N LEU A 81 -13.04 2.40 16.78
CA LEU A 81 -12.56 3.39 17.75
C LEU A 81 -13.62 4.44 18.09
N TYR A 82 -14.43 4.86 17.11
CA TYR A 82 -15.57 5.75 17.39
C TYR A 82 -16.63 5.07 18.26
N GLU A 83 -16.92 3.78 18.05
CA GLU A 83 -17.79 3.02 18.96
C GLU A 83 -17.22 2.96 20.38
N MET A 84 -15.92 2.70 20.52
CA MET A 84 -15.23 2.68 21.82
C MET A 84 -15.25 4.04 22.53
N GLU A 85 -15.27 5.15 21.77
CA GLU A 85 -15.47 6.51 22.29
C GLU A 85 -16.94 6.87 22.57
N ASN A 86 -17.88 5.93 22.38
CA ASN A 86 -19.32 6.18 22.46
C ASN A 86 -19.80 7.27 21.47
N LYS A 87 -19.24 7.27 20.26
CA LYS A 87 -19.59 8.15 19.12
C LYS A 87 -20.24 7.36 17.98
N PRO A 88 -21.47 6.85 18.16
CA PRO A 88 -22.10 5.95 17.19
C PRO A 88 -22.41 6.61 15.83
N ASP A 89 -22.65 7.92 15.80
CA ASP A 89 -22.92 8.63 14.55
C ASP A 89 -21.66 8.73 13.67
N ASP A 90 -20.51 9.03 14.27
CA ASP A 90 -19.21 9.02 13.58
C ASP A 90 -18.84 7.62 13.09
N ALA A 91 -19.04 6.59 13.92
CA ALA A 91 -18.85 5.20 13.51
C ALA A 91 -19.74 4.82 12.33
N ARG A 92 -21.02 5.23 12.35
CA ARG A 92 -21.98 4.95 11.27
C ARG A 92 -21.57 5.60 9.95
N ILE A 93 -20.95 6.77 9.98
CA ILE A 93 -20.43 7.42 8.77
C ILE A 93 -19.41 6.51 8.09
N GLU A 94 -18.44 5.98 8.83
CA GLU A 94 -17.42 5.10 8.24
C GLU A 94 -18.00 3.75 7.77
N TYR A 95 -18.93 3.15 8.52
CA TYR A 95 -19.62 1.93 8.08
C TYR A 95 -20.43 2.15 6.78
N ARG A 96 -21.10 3.31 6.64
CA ARG A 96 -21.83 3.65 5.41
C ARG A 96 -20.89 3.85 4.21
N LYS A 97 -19.71 4.46 4.41
CA LYS A 97 -18.70 4.58 3.35
C LYS A 97 -18.22 3.21 2.85
N MET A 98 -18.20 2.21 3.74
CA MET A 98 -17.92 0.80 3.40
C MET A 98 -19.14 0.02 2.86
N LYS A 99 -20.33 0.64 2.81
CA LYS A 99 -21.60 -0.01 2.46
C LYS A 99 -21.98 -1.17 3.39
N TRP A 100 -21.64 -1.04 4.68
CA TRP A 100 -21.97 -2.02 5.72
C TRP A 100 -23.24 -1.61 6.46
N ASP A 101 -24.37 -1.76 5.77
CA ASP A 101 -25.68 -1.30 6.26
C ASP A 101 -26.12 -2.05 7.53
N ALA A 102 -25.77 -3.34 7.66
CA ALA A 102 -26.08 -4.15 8.83
C ALA A 102 -25.41 -3.60 10.11
N GLU A 103 -24.12 -3.24 10.04
CA GLU A 103 -23.41 -2.62 11.17
C GLU A 103 -23.95 -1.22 11.47
N SER A 104 -24.29 -0.46 10.41
CA SER A 104 -24.90 0.86 10.57
C SER A 104 -26.23 0.80 11.32
N ALA A 105 -27.07 -0.20 11.00
CA ALA A 105 -28.35 -0.46 11.65
C ALA A 105 -28.19 -1.01 13.08
N ARG A 106 -27.17 -1.83 13.35
CA ARG A 106 -26.84 -2.31 14.70
C ARG A 106 -26.64 -1.16 15.68
N LEU A 107 -25.93 -0.11 15.25
CA LEU A 107 -25.67 1.07 16.07
C LEU A 107 -26.92 1.89 16.41
N GLU A 108 -28.02 1.78 15.65
CA GLU A 108 -29.29 2.47 15.94
C GLU A 108 -30.04 1.81 17.10
N GLN A 109 -29.83 0.51 17.34
CA GLN A 109 -30.54 -0.24 18.37
C GLN A 109 -30.05 0.05 19.79
N LYS A 110 -28.96 0.84 19.95
CA LYS A 110 -28.36 1.26 21.23
C LYS A 110 -28.18 0.12 22.25
N ARG A 111 -27.84 -1.08 21.78
CA ARG A 111 -27.55 -2.22 22.66
C ARG A 111 -26.11 -2.11 23.14
N GLN A 112 -25.91 -2.05 24.45
CA GLN A 112 -24.61 -2.30 25.04
C GLN A 112 -24.38 -3.81 25.03
N SER A 113 -23.24 -4.23 24.50
CA SER A 113 -22.82 -5.62 24.47
C SER A 113 -21.30 -5.69 24.60
N THR A 114 -20.81 -6.78 25.18
CA THR A 114 -19.39 -7.12 25.10
C THR A 114 -19.14 -7.71 23.72
N ASP A 115 -18.31 -7.05 22.93
CA ASP A 115 -18.04 -7.46 21.55
C ASP A 115 -16.56 -7.80 21.38
N LEU A 116 -16.26 -8.66 20.42
CA LEU A 116 -14.90 -9.02 20.03
C LEU A 116 -14.74 -8.82 18.52
N ALA A 117 -13.86 -7.89 18.15
CA ALA A 117 -13.40 -7.68 16.79
C ALA A 117 -12.10 -8.43 16.55
N ILE A 118 -12.08 -9.35 15.57
CA ILE A 118 -10.93 -10.18 15.22
C ILE A 118 -10.41 -9.73 13.85
N LEU A 119 -9.18 -9.23 13.82
CA LEU A 119 -8.48 -8.78 12.61
C LEU A 119 -7.34 -9.76 12.30
N ILE A 120 -7.29 -10.23 11.06
CA ILE A 120 -6.44 -11.36 10.67
C ILE A 120 -5.71 -11.03 9.38
N ASP A 121 -4.43 -10.74 9.51
CA ASP A 121 -3.50 -10.54 8.39
C ASP A 121 -3.06 -11.90 7.84
N THR A 122 -3.15 -12.07 6.52
CA THR A 122 -2.82 -13.32 5.82
C THR A 122 -1.95 -13.08 4.59
N GLY A 123 -0.99 -13.97 4.36
CA GLY A 123 0.00 -13.84 3.29
C GLY A 123 0.88 -12.59 3.45
N LEU A 124 1.57 -12.22 2.38
CA LEU A 124 2.43 -11.05 2.32
C LEU A 124 2.11 -10.22 1.08
N ALA A 125 2.39 -8.92 1.15
CA ALA A 125 2.23 -8.03 0.03
C ALA A 125 3.10 -8.45 -1.17
N PRO A 126 2.74 -8.01 -2.39
CA PRO A 126 3.57 -8.21 -3.58
C PRO A 126 5.01 -7.75 -3.37
N HIS A 127 5.95 -8.51 -3.92
CA HIS A 127 7.37 -8.18 -3.83
C HIS A 127 7.85 -7.47 -5.10
N LYS A 128 8.78 -6.54 -4.92
CA LYS A 128 9.44 -5.86 -6.04
C LYS A 128 10.51 -6.74 -6.67
N TYR A 129 10.61 -6.69 -7.98
CA TYR A 129 11.72 -7.27 -8.74
C TYR A 129 12.18 -6.33 -9.85
N GLN A 130 13.43 -6.45 -10.27
CA GLN A 130 14.00 -5.59 -11.29
C GLN A 130 13.65 -6.08 -12.70
N VAL A 131 13.07 -5.19 -13.51
CA VAL A 131 12.91 -5.38 -14.95
C VAL A 131 13.97 -4.56 -15.68
N LYS A 132 14.64 -5.16 -16.66
CA LYS A 132 15.56 -4.47 -17.57
C LYS A 132 14.85 -4.19 -18.88
N TRP A 133 14.85 -2.93 -19.30
CA TRP A 133 14.39 -2.53 -20.62
C TRP A 133 15.58 -2.19 -21.52
N GLY A 134 15.50 -2.59 -22.79
CA GLY A 134 16.61 -2.49 -23.75
C GLY A 134 17.61 -3.64 -23.64
N PRO A 135 18.82 -3.50 -24.23
CA PRO A 135 19.28 -2.30 -24.91
C PRO A 135 18.56 -2.06 -26.25
N LEU A 136 18.17 -0.81 -26.52
CA LEU A 136 17.75 -0.38 -27.85
C LEU A 136 18.88 0.38 -28.54
N PRO A 137 19.34 -0.08 -29.73
CA PRO A 137 20.34 0.64 -30.50
C PRO A 137 19.71 1.87 -31.15
N VAL A 138 20.21 3.05 -30.81
CA VAL A 138 19.90 4.31 -31.48
C VAL A 138 21.11 4.68 -32.33
N VAL A 139 20.93 4.63 -33.65
CA VAL A 139 21.99 4.91 -34.62
C VAL A 139 21.92 6.38 -35.04
N SER A 140 22.94 7.16 -34.70
CA SER A 140 23.10 8.54 -35.19
C SER A 140 24.38 8.63 -36.00
N LYS A 141 24.24 8.93 -37.30
CA LYS A 141 25.33 8.94 -38.29
C LYS A 141 26.17 7.66 -38.24
N ASP A 142 27.30 7.68 -37.53
CA ASP A 142 28.29 6.61 -37.42
C ASP A 142 28.46 6.06 -35.99
N THR A 143 27.59 6.46 -35.05
CA THR A 143 27.63 6.02 -33.64
C THR A 143 26.34 5.30 -33.26
N THR A 144 26.47 4.11 -32.65
CA THR A 144 25.35 3.39 -32.03
C THR A 144 25.37 3.62 -30.53
N ILE A 145 24.28 4.15 -30.00
CA ILE A 145 24.05 4.27 -28.56
C ILE A 145 23.12 3.16 -28.12
N GLN A 146 23.49 2.45 -27.07
CA GLN A 146 22.63 1.44 -26.47
C GLN A 146 21.85 2.05 -25.32
N LEU A 147 20.55 2.24 -25.51
CA LEU A 147 19.66 2.77 -24.48
C LEU A 147 19.08 1.61 -23.67
N GLY A 148 19.38 1.57 -22.36
CA GLY A 148 18.77 0.63 -21.44
C GLY A 148 18.62 1.20 -20.05
N PHE A 149 17.58 0.76 -19.33
CA PHE A 149 17.37 1.13 -17.93
C PHE A 149 16.73 -0.02 -17.16
N ALA A 150 16.98 -0.05 -15.85
CA ALA A 150 16.31 -0.94 -14.91
C ALA A 150 15.20 -0.17 -14.18
N TYR A 151 14.06 -0.82 -13.93
CA TYR A 151 12.99 -0.28 -13.09
C TYR A 151 12.37 -1.39 -12.24
N ALA A 152 11.73 -1.02 -11.13
CA ALA A 152 11.05 -1.97 -10.25
C ALA A 152 9.66 -2.31 -10.80
N SER A 153 9.34 -3.60 -10.80
CA SER A 153 8.00 -4.16 -11.06
C SER A 153 7.54 -4.99 -9.87
N TYR A 154 6.25 -5.33 -9.81
CA TYR A 154 5.67 -6.11 -8.73
C TYR A 154 5.21 -7.50 -9.21
N ALA A 155 5.40 -8.49 -8.35
CA ALA A 155 4.83 -9.82 -8.52
C ALA A 155 4.04 -10.23 -7.25
N PRO A 156 2.90 -10.93 -7.40
CA PRO A 156 2.16 -11.49 -6.27
C PRO A 156 3.05 -12.37 -5.38
N THR A 157 2.69 -12.47 -4.11
CA THR A 157 3.37 -13.37 -3.17
C THR A 157 2.49 -14.58 -2.88
N VAL A 158 2.97 -15.78 -3.21
CA VAL A 158 2.21 -17.02 -3.01
C VAL A 158 1.96 -17.22 -1.51
N SER A 159 0.71 -17.51 -1.16
CA SER A 159 0.26 -17.82 0.20
C SER A 159 -0.27 -19.25 0.27
N ALA A 160 0.09 -19.98 1.32
CA ALA A 160 -0.44 -21.29 1.63
C ALA A 160 -1.78 -21.21 2.38
N VAL A 161 -2.21 -20.03 2.84
CA VAL A 161 -3.51 -19.84 3.48
C VAL A 161 -4.63 -20.18 2.49
N SER A 162 -5.42 -21.19 2.83
CA SER A 162 -6.58 -21.64 2.03
C SER A 162 -7.93 -21.34 2.69
N GLN A 163 -7.91 -21.00 3.98
CA GLN A 163 -9.10 -20.63 4.76
C GLN A 163 -8.73 -19.72 5.92
N VAL A 164 -9.73 -19.14 6.59
CA VAL A 164 -9.57 -18.40 7.86
C VAL A 164 -10.74 -18.77 8.78
N ALA A 165 -10.74 -20.01 9.27
CA ALA A 165 -11.81 -20.54 10.11
C ALA A 165 -11.54 -20.19 11.58
N VAL A 166 -12.50 -19.50 12.22
CA VAL A 166 -12.38 -19.02 13.59
C VAL A 166 -13.20 -19.90 14.52
N SER A 167 -12.62 -20.27 15.66
CA SER A 167 -13.31 -20.88 16.79
C SER A 167 -13.08 -20.06 18.05
N LEU A 168 -14.12 -19.94 18.88
CA LEU A 168 -14.09 -19.25 20.16
C LEU A 168 -14.46 -20.25 21.26
N ASP A 169 -13.59 -20.40 22.26
CA ASP A 169 -13.79 -21.31 23.40
C ASP A 169 -14.11 -22.76 23.00
N GLY A 170 -13.50 -23.20 21.90
CA GLY A 170 -13.70 -24.54 21.33
C GLY A 170 -14.91 -24.69 20.40
N ASN A 171 -15.76 -23.67 20.30
CA ASN A 171 -16.94 -23.68 19.42
C ASN A 171 -16.64 -22.95 18.08
N PRO A 172 -17.11 -23.47 16.93
CA PRO A 172 -16.97 -22.76 15.65
C PRO A 172 -17.69 -21.41 15.68
N ALA A 173 -16.97 -20.33 15.35
CA ALA A 173 -17.52 -18.97 15.22
C ALA A 173 -17.76 -18.58 13.75
N GLY A 174 -17.34 -19.41 12.80
CA GLY A 174 -17.46 -19.18 11.35
C GLY A 174 -16.14 -18.80 10.68
N ALA A 175 -16.18 -18.53 9.38
CA ALA A 175 -15.01 -18.05 8.64
C ALA A 175 -14.95 -16.52 8.69
N ALA A 176 -13.76 -15.96 8.91
CA ALA A 176 -13.56 -14.53 8.78
C ALA A 176 -13.69 -14.10 7.31
N GLY A 177 -14.43 -13.02 7.08
CA GLY A 177 -14.62 -12.49 5.73
C GLY A 177 -13.42 -11.67 5.26
N LEU A 178 -13.16 -11.66 3.96
CA LEU A 178 -12.15 -10.78 3.36
C LEU A 178 -12.58 -9.33 3.54
N LEU A 179 -11.81 -8.57 4.32
CA LEU A 179 -12.03 -7.14 4.55
C LEU A 179 -11.29 -6.30 3.51
N TYR A 180 -10.02 -6.65 3.24
CA TYR A 180 -9.19 -5.88 2.33
C TYR A 180 -8.20 -6.76 1.58
N ASP A 181 -8.22 -6.66 0.25
CA ASP A 181 -7.24 -7.28 -0.65
C ASP A 181 -6.14 -6.25 -0.98
N LEU A 182 -5.13 -6.18 -0.10
CA LEU A 182 -4.03 -5.22 -0.24
C LEU A 182 -3.14 -5.59 -1.43
N GLU A 183 -2.94 -6.88 -1.71
CA GLU A 183 -2.22 -7.35 -2.90
C GLU A 183 -2.81 -6.75 -4.17
N ASN A 184 -4.13 -6.85 -4.35
CA ASN A 184 -4.79 -6.26 -5.52
C ASN A 184 -4.65 -4.74 -5.57
N THR A 185 -4.72 -4.02 -4.45
CA THR A 185 -4.47 -2.57 -4.42
C THR A 185 -3.04 -2.21 -4.83
N VAL A 186 -2.04 -2.95 -4.34
CA VAL A 186 -0.62 -2.72 -4.69
C VAL A 186 -0.40 -2.92 -6.19
N LEU A 187 -0.93 -4.01 -6.76
CA LEU A 187 -0.80 -4.29 -8.19
C LEU A 187 -1.54 -3.25 -9.05
N ALA A 188 -2.75 -2.84 -8.65
CA ALA A 188 -3.50 -1.80 -9.34
C ALA A 188 -2.80 -0.43 -9.30
N GLN A 189 -2.19 -0.06 -8.16
CA GLN A 189 -1.37 1.14 -8.04
C GLN A 189 -0.18 1.08 -9.01
N TYR A 190 0.56 -0.04 -9.00
CA TYR A 190 1.70 -0.22 -9.87
C TYR A 190 1.33 -0.09 -11.35
N GLU A 191 0.29 -0.78 -11.81
CA GLU A 191 -0.12 -0.71 -13.23
C GLU A 191 -0.53 0.71 -13.64
N LYS A 192 -1.15 1.48 -12.73
CA LYS A 192 -1.47 2.87 -12.97
C LYS A 192 -0.23 3.77 -13.05
N ASP A 193 0.74 3.57 -12.16
CA ASP A 193 1.92 4.44 -12.02
C ASP A 193 3.06 4.06 -12.99
N LYS A 194 3.03 2.86 -13.55
CA LYS A 194 4.06 2.29 -14.45
C LYS A 194 4.46 3.21 -15.59
N ALA A 195 3.49 3.84 -16.25
CA ALA A 195 3.77 4.76 -17.36
C ALA A 195 4.54 6.01 -16.88
N ALA A 196 4.18 6.55 -15.71
CA ALA A 196 4.87 7.69 -15.11
C ALA A 196 6.29 7.30 -14.64
N ILE A 197 6.45 6.10 -14.06
CA ILE A 197 7.75 5.55 -13.67
C ILE A 197 8.67 5.45 -14.91
N ILE A 198 8.22 4.79 -15.97
CA ILE A 198 8.99 4.65 -17.22
C ILE A 198 9.32 6.03 -17.82
N THR A 199 8.36 6.96 -17.84
CA THR A 199 8.58 8.32 -18.36
C THR A 199 9.64 9.07 -17.56
N LYS A 200 9.64 8.95 -16.22
CA LYS A 200 10.66 9.53 -15.35
C LYS A 200 12.04 8.92 -15.63
N MET A 201 12.12 7.59 -15.83
CA MET A 201 13.37 6.91 -16.20
C MET A 201 13.95 7.44 -17.51
N VAL A 202 13.11 7.48 -18.56
CA VAL A 202 13.50 8.00 -19.88
C VAL A 202 13.96 9.47 -19.78
N SER A 203 13.25 10.30 -19.01
CA SER A 203 13.61 11.72 -18.81
C SER A 203 14.95 11.92 -18.07
N ARG A 204 15.29 11.03 -17.14
CA ARG A 204 16.61 11.07 -16.48
C ARG A 204 17.73 10.70 -17.43
N MET A 205 17.50 9.73 -18.32
CA MET A 205 18.46 9.36 -19.35
C MET A 205 18.74 10.51 -20.33
N THR A 206 17.73 11.27 -20.76
CA THR A 206 17.93 12.42 -21.67
C THR A 206 18.77 13.51 -21.02
N ALA A 207 18.52 13.86 -19.77
CA ALA A 207 19.30 14.87 -19.05
C ALA A 207 20.77 14.46 -18.90
N LYS A 208 21.05 13.17 -18.63
CA LYS A 208 22.41 12.61 -18.55
C LYS A 208 23.12 12.62 -19.91
N ALA A 209 22.39 12.42 -21.02
CA ALA A 209 22.94 12.48 -22.37
C ALA A 209 23.20 13.93 -22.85
N ALA A 210 22.26 14.85 -22.60
CA ALA A 210 22.32 16.23 -23.10
C ALA A 210 23.42 17.08 -22.44
N THR A 211 23.93 16.70 -21.26
CA THR A 211 25.03 17.40 -20.59
C THR A 211 26.41 17.10 -21.20
N GLN A 212 26.54 16.05 -22.01
CA GLN A 212 27.76 15.75 -22.78
C GLN A 212 27.73 16.28 -24.23
N VAL A 213 26.61 16.88 -24.67
CA VAL A 213 26.41 17.35 -26.04
C VAL A 213 26.18 18.87 -25.99
N SER A 214 27.18 19.64 -26.39
CA SER A 214 27.11 21.11 -26.39
C SER A 214 25.89 21.66 -27.13
N ALA A 215 25.04 22.38 -26.39
CA ALA A 215 24.01 23.36 -26.76
C ALA A 215 23.50 23.44 -28.23
N HIS A 216 22.20 23.15 -28.40
CA HIS A 216 21.13 23.96 -29.05
C HIS A 216 20.16 23.16 -29.95
N ALA A 217 18.87 23.32 -29.61
CA ALA A 217 17.72 23.51 -30.49
C ALA A 217 17.40 22.47 -31.59
N ALA A 218 16.49 21.55 -31.29
CA ALA A 218 15.26 21.31 -32.07
C ALA A 218 14.45 20.17 -31.41
N ALA A 219 13.69 20.47 -30.35
CA ALA A 219 12.84 19.48 -29.69
C ALA A 219 11.34 19.83 -29.73
N ASP A 220 10.96 20.79 -30.57
CA ASP A 220 9.59 21.21 -30.77
C ASP A 220 9.04 20.65 -32.07
N ARG A 221 8.58 19.40 -32.00
CA ARG A 221 7.40 18.84 -32.68
C ARG A 221 7.44 17.31 -32.50
N VAL A 222 6.26 16.76 -32.22
CA VAL A 222 5.95 15.32 -32.12
C VAL A 222 6.30 14.66 -30.78
N ALA A 223 5.36 14.75 -29.84
CA ALA A 223 5.18 13.78 -28.74
C ALA A 223 3.77 13.93 -28.14
N LYS A 224 2.72 13.93 -28.97
CA LYS A 224 1.35 14.04 -28.43
C LYS A 224 0.73 12.69 -28.03
N ASP A 225 1.14 11.59 -28.67
CA ASP A 225 0.46 10.30 -28.48
C ASP A 225 1.34 9.17 -27.92
N ASN A 226 2.68 9.32 -27.90
CA ASN A 226 3.57 8.34 -27.30
C ASN A 226 4.88 9.01 -26.80
N PRO A 227 5.03 9.24 -25.49
CA PRO A 227 6.23 9.84 -24.89
C PRO A 227 7.53 9.09 -25.25
N LEU A 228 7.44 7.77 -25.45
CA LEU A 228 8.55 6.87 -25.78
C LEU A 228 9.02 7.03 -27.23
N ALA A 229 8.09 7.25 -28.17
CA ALA A 229 8.42 7.50 -29.58
C ALA A 229 9.03 8.91 -29.81
N GLY A 230 8.50 9.92 -29.09
CA GLY A 230 9.05 11.27 -29.12
C GLY A 230 10.49 11.35 -28.58
N PHE A 231 10.83 10.46 -27.64
CA PHE A 231 12.20 10.30 -27.13
C PHE A 231 13.15 9.70 -28.17
N LEU A 232 12.78 8.59 -28.81
CA LEU A 232 13.63 7.93 -29.82
C LEU A 232 14.05 8.90 -30.95
N LEU A 233 13.14 9.78 -31.35
CA LEU A 233 13.41 10.81 -32.36
C LEU A 233 14.36 11.91 -31.87
N LYS A 234 14.27 12.32 -30.60
CA LYS A 234 15.09 13.39 -30.00
C LYS A 234 16.52 12.95 -29.67
N SER A 235 16.72 11.67 -29.33
CA SER A 235 18.05 11.10 -29.04
C SER A 235 18.94 10.89 -30.27
N LEU A 236 18.42 11.09 -31.49
CA LEU A 236 19.18 10.93 -32.74
C LEU A 236 20.05 12.14 -33.10
N VAL A 237 19.99 13.24 -32.34
CA VAL A 237 20.69 14.49 -32.68
C VAL A 237 22.04 14.57 -31.96
N ASN A 238 23.10 14.27 -32.72
CA ASN A 238 24.53 14.50 -32.47
C ASN A 238 25.09 13.97 -31.13
N ILE A 239 25.48 12.70 -31.07
CA ILE A 239 26.30 12.19 -29.97
C ILE A 239 27.49 11.44 -30.58
N GLY A 240 28.70 11.98 -30.35
CA GLY A 240 29.96 11.33 -30.70
C GLY A 240 30.52 10.55 -29.51
N SER A 241 30.99 9.33 -29.78
CA SER A 241 31.57 8.32 -28.87
C SER A 241 30.58 7.53 -28.00
N ALA A 242 30.91 6.25 -27.79
CA ALA A 242 30.04 5.21 -27.25
C ALA A 242 29.58 5.51 -25.80
N VAL A 243 28.31 5.86 -25.66
CA VAL A 243 27.66 6.11 -24.37
C VAL A 243 26.87 4.87 -23.95
N TRP A 244 27.37 4.17 -22.92
CA TRP A 244 26.54 3.23 -22.14
C TRP A 244 25.87 4.01 -21.01
N ILE A 245 24.64 4.49 -21.22
CA ILE A 245 23.80 4.89 -20.09
C ILE A 245 23.15 3.61 -19.58
N ALA A 246 23.86 2.90 -18.71
CA ALA A 246 23.20 2.00 -17.77
C ALA A 246 22.63 2.89 -16.66
N VAL A 247 21.30 2.99 -16.58
CA VAL A 247 20.70 3.45 -15.32
C VAL A 247 20.85 2.31 -14.31
N GLU A 248 21.34 2.67 -13.13
CA GLU A 248 21.72 1.82 -12.01
C GLU A 248 20.54 0.97 -11.50
N GLN A 249 20.82 0.06 -10.56
CA GLN A 249 19.84 -0.91 -10.08
C GLN A 249 18.54 -0.25 -9.65
N ALA A 250 17.41 -0.89 -9.96
CA ALA A 250 16.12 -0.39 -9.51
C ALA A 250 16.04 -0.41 -7.98
N ASP A 251 15.43 0.61 -7.37
CA ASP A 251 15.11 0.56 -5.95
C ASP A 251 14.01 -0.49 -5.69
N LEU A 252 14.42 -1.61 -5.08
CA LEU A 252 13.53 -2.72 -4.72
C LEU A 252 13.04 -2.62 -3.28
N ARG A 253 13.37 -1.55 -2.54
CA ARG A 253 12.87 -1.36 -1.18
C ARG A 253 11.34 -1.20 -1.21
N SER A 254 10.69 -1.95 -0.32
CA SER A 254 9.27 -1.88 -0.03
C SER A 254 9.00 -2.42 1.36
N TRP A 255 7.84 -2.07 1.92
CA TRP A 255 7.31 -2.64 3.13
C TRP A 255 6.74 -4.04 2.87
N SER A 256 7.64 -4.98 2.57
CA SER A 256 7.32 -6.35 2.15
C SER A 256 6.68 -7.21 3.25
N THR A 257 6.59 -6.71 4.49
CA THR A 257 5.92 -7.39 5.61
C THR A 257 4.46 -6.99 5.77
N LEU A 258 3.94 -6.07 4.95
CA LEU A 258 2.49 -5.85 4.86
C LEU A 258 1.80 -7.16 4.44
N PRO A 259 0.54 -7.41 4.86
CA PRO A 259 -0.18 -8.59 4.45
C PRO A 259 -0.58 -8.53 2.97
N GLY A 260 -0.83 -9.70 2.38
CA GLY A 260 -1.50 -9.76 1.09
C GLY A 260 -3.00 -9.47 1.24
N LYS A 261 -3.62 -10.03 2.29
CA LYS A 261 -5.05 -9.90 2.57
C LYS A 261 -5.31 -9.70 4.06
N ILE A 262 -6.31 -8.89 4.38
CA ILE A 262 -6.79 -8.66 5.74
C ILE A 262 -8.21 -9.21 5.83
N ASN A 263 -8.46 -10.05 6.83
CA ASN A 263 -9.76 -10.65 7.09
C ASN A 263 -10.31 -10.15 8.42
N TYR A 264 -11.63 -10.22 8.57
CA TYR A 264 -12.34 -9.72 9.73
C TYR A 264 -13.51 -10.60 10.15
N LEU A 265 -13.68 -10.72 11.46
CA LEU A 265 -14.88 -11.28 12.08
C LEU A 265 -15.23 -10.47 13.33
N ARG A 266 -16.51 -10.13 13.50
CA ARG A 266 -17.04 -9.58 14.75
C ARG A 266 -17.94 -10.59 15.42
N ILE A 267 -17.78 -10.76 16.72
CA ILE A 267 -18.68 -11.57 17.56
C ILE A 267 -19.25 -10.63 18.62
N ASN A 268 -20.58 -10.54 18.70
CA ASN A 268 -21.27 -9.62 19.59
C ASN A 268 -21.95 -10.38 20.74
N GLY A 269 -22.12 -9.72 21.89
CA GLY A 269 -22.89 -10.26 23.01
C GLY A 269 -22.19 -11.41 23.74
N LEU A 270 -20.88 -11.32 23.90
CA LEU A 270 -20.09 -12.27 24.67
C LEU A 270 -20.22 -12.02 26.18
N ASP A 271 -19.94 -13.05 26.98
CA ASP A 271 -19.76 -12.87 28.41
C ASP A 271 -18.44 -12.11 28.69
N PRO A 272 -18.35 -11.32 29.76
CA PRO A 272 -17.07 -10.76 30.18
C PRO A 272 -16.18 -11.86 30.78
N GLY A 273 -14.88 -11.86 30.47
CA GLY A 273 -13.97 -12.90 30.93
C GLY A 273 -12.85 -13.22 29.95
N GLU A 274 -12.17 -14.33 30.19
CA GLU A 274 -11.16 -14.85 29.27
C GLU A 274 -11.82 -15.67 28.16
N HIS A 275 -11.45 -15.38 26.92
CA HIS A 275 -11.89 -16.12 25.74
C HIS A 275 -10.68 -16.59 24.94
N ARG A 276 -10.67 -17.86 24.55
CA ARG A 276 -9.63 -18.45 23.70
C ARG A 276 -10.08 -18.44 22.24
N ILE A 277 -9.36 -17.69 21.43
CA ILE A 277 -9.55 -17.61 19.99
C ILE A 277 -8.59 -18.59 19.33
N LYS A 278 -9.10 -19.40 18.40
CA LYS A 278 -8.34 -20.28 17.52
C LYS A 278 -8.65 -19.95 16.06
N ILE A 279 -7.62 -19.82 15.24
CA ILE A 279 -7.74 -19.62 13.80
C ILE A 279 -7.03 -20.75 13.08
N ASP A 280 -7.77 -21.43 12.20
CA ASP A 280 -7.26 -22.42 11.26
C ASP A 280 -7.13 -21.79 9.87
N TYR A 281 -5.90 -21.80 9.35
CA TYR A 281 -5.52 -21.23 8.06
C TYR A 281 -5.53 -22.26 6.92
N GLY A 282 -5.80 -23.54 7.23
CA GLY A 282 -5.65 -24.70 6.36
C GLY A 282 -4.20 -25.17 6.22
N SER A 283 -3.25 -24.24 6.24
CA SER A 283 -1.80 -24.49 6.25
C SER A 283 -1.17 -24.45 7.65
N GLY A 284 -1.95 -24.07 8.67
CA GLY A 284 -1.47 -23.92 10.05
C GLY A 284 -2.56 -23.39 10.97
N VAL A 285 -2.22 -23.26 12.25
CA VAL A 285 -3.15 -22.79 13.29
C VAL A 285 -2.47 -21.75 14.17
N GLN A 286 -3.20 -20.72 14.59
CA GLN A 286 -2.79 -19.80 15.66
C GLN A 286 -3.86 -19.74 16.75
N GLU A 287 -3.41 -19.51 17.99
CA GLU A 287 -4.30 -19.36 19.13
C GLU A 287 -3.85 -18.19 20.00
N LYS A 288 -4.83 -17.49 20.58
CA LYS A 288 -4.60 -16.39 21.51
C LYS A 288 -5.75 -16.31 22.49
N THR A 289 -5.43 -16.06 23.76
CA THR A 289 -6.43 -15.73 24.78
C THR A 289 -6.55 -14.21 24.90
N VAL A 290 -7.77 -13.72 24.98
CA VAL A 290 -8.09 -12.30 25.23
C VAL A 290 -8.99 -12.19 26.44
N LYS A 291 -8.84 -11.10 27.19
CA LYS A 291 -9.71 -10.78 28.32
C LYS A 291 -10.67 -9.67 27.91
N LEU A 292 -11.97 -9.95 27.96
CA LEU A 292 -13.03 -9.02 27.62
C LEU A 292 -13.62 -8.39 28.88
N GLU A 293 -13.81 -7.08 28.81
CA GLU A 293 -14.49 -6.31 29.83
C GLU A 293 -15.96 -6.14 29.47
N LYS A 294 -16.83 -6.15 30.49
CA LYS A 294 -18.28 -6.05 30.29
C LYS A 294 -18.64 -4.76 29.53
N ASP A 295 -19.53 -4.90 28.54
CA ASP A 295 -20.07 -3.80 27.74
C ASP A 295 -19.00 -2.98 27.00
N LYS A 296 -17.84 -3.61 26.71
CA LYS A 296 -16.74 -3.03 25.93
C LYS A 296 -16.44 -3.86 24.68
N ILE A 297 -15.75 -3.22 23.73
CA ILE A 297 -15.25 -3.88 22.52
C ILE A 297 -13.81 -4.30 22.76
N GLY A 298 -13.54 -5.61 22.72
CA GLY A 298 -12.20 -6.17 22.64
C GLY A 298 -11.72 -6.28 21.19
N ILE A 299 -10.42 -6.11 20.97
CA ILE A 299 -9.79 -6.27 19.66
C ILE A 299 -8.71 -7.34 19.76
N ALA A 300 -8.78 -8.35 18.88
CA ALA A 300 -7.77 -9.38 18.73
C ALA A 300 -7.14 -9.28 17.34
N TYR A 301 -5.81 -9.13 17.31
CA TYR A 301 -5.04 -9.10 16.06
C TYR A 301 -4.21 -10.37 15.88
N PHE A 302 -4.25 -10.94 14.67
CA PHE A 302 -3.48 -12.09 14.24
C PHE A 302 -2.75 -11.79 12.94
N SER A 303 -1.60 -12.42 12.74
CA SER A 303 -0.80 -12.29 11.53
C SER A 303 -0.20 -13.64 11.16
N PHE A 304 -0.49 -14.10 9.94
CA PHE A 304 -0.01 -15.37 9.41
C PHE A 304 0.51 -15.18 7.97
N ALA A 305 1.83 -15.03 7.87
CA ALA A 305 2.51 -14.68 6.62
C ALA A 305 2.66 -15.84 5.61
N LYS A 306 2.42 -17.09 6.02
CA LYS A 306 2.71 -18.30 5.22
C LYS A 306 1.57 -18.72 4.33
#